data_AF-A0A2D5N940-F1
#
_entry.id   AF-A0A2D5N940-F1
#
_cell.length_a   1.000
_cell.length_b   1.000
_cell.length_c   1.000
_cell.angle_alpha   90.00
_cell.angle_beta   90.00
_cell.angle_gamma   90.00
#
_symmetry.space_group_name_H-M   'P 1'
#
loop_
_entity.id
_entity.type
_entity.pdbx_description
1 polymer ?
#
loop_
_entity_poly.entity_id
_entity_poly.type
_entity_poly.pdbx_seq_one_letter_code
_entity_poly.pdbx_strand_id
1 'polypeptide(L)'
;MPILGSWTLQVNQSNFKADSVTLFASEFYEEPLQGVLEERVSSVNLKDARFPKFTSYSNDYILENLYPEVHFKGGLGVAGAQFYGTASDSALAALKFTYKSDTVLTLKGRSFLFKDSLLSSKRVEVIAHLGADSIYHPYCEMRYDPRMGQVRVIRFETGLGLASFTDSYHALDMSVDQLVWNQGTPVLSFKNLNLGSEQAAVFESKQYFRVQRMEEIAGLQKNHPLRELRDAAYAYGYEDMPLKELIYALRMAPEEGEFFLYHMAIQGFVTFDVDAQTISLTDRLFEYLLNWEGKRDYDVIQFVSRIPTGNNAQVSLLNYQMDIAGISRIAVSDSQEVNLYPRGGRITVNEGMDFDFDGRINAGLFSYWGQGYSFDYDYFKIDMPQIDSMRFKVKEFDPKPGERAALVNVQTVLQDLQGELLIDQPDNKSSKEYHPEYPIFQALNNSFVYYDHPRIHGGVYERSKFYMALEPFTIDSLDNTTTDGILFDATFHSADIFPVFAQPLSVMRDYSLGFETQMPPTPAYKASGTYTGALALSNQGLHAEGALDYLQSHTVCPDILFFPLQASGRATTFAVEEGTTGMGYPYASGSSNPFVWMPYEDYIRAETRETPFALYGSPDVAGEGSLTYGG
;
A
#
# COMPACT_ATOMS: atom_id res chain seq x y z
N MET A 1 36.24 -33.48 32.33
CA MET A 1 36.49 -33.40 33.80
C MET A 1 37.44 -32.25 34.09
N PRO A 2 37.23 -31.43 35.14
CA PRO A 2 38.16 -30.37 35.53
C PRO A 2 39.34 -30.91 36.36
N ILE A 3 40.56 -30.46 36.05
CA ILE A 3 41.78 -30.71 36.83
C ILE A 3 42.20 -29.41 37.50
N LEU A 4 42.32 -29.43 38.83
CA LEU A 4 42.71 -28.28 39.65
C LEU A 4 44.24 -28.19 39.74
N GLY A 5 44.79 -27.01 39.48
CA GLY A 5 46.18 -26.64 39.75
C GLY A 5 46.40 -26.31 41.23
N SER A 6 47.27 -25.35 41.54
CA SER A 6 47.42 -24.84 42.91
C SER A 6 46.21 -23.99 43.31
N TRP A 7 45.65 -24.19 44.49
CA TRP A 7 44.49 -23.44 44.99
C TRP A 7 44.57 -23.25 46.52
N THR A 8 43.78 -22.32 47.04
CA THR A 8 43.72 -22.01 48.49
C THR A 8 42.29 -22.17 49.00
N LEU A 9 42.13 -22.86 50.14
CA LEU A 9 40.84 -23.02 50.82
C LEU A 9 40.79 -22.18 52.08
N GLN A 10 39.79 -21.31 52.20
CA GLN A 10 39.46 -20.68 53.48
C GLN A 10 38.47 -21.55 54.23
N VAL A 11 38.93 -22.29 55.24
CA VAL A 11 38.11 -23.26 56.00
C VAL A 11 36.92 -22.66 56.75
N ASN A 12 36.85 -21.33 56.87
CA ASN A 12 35.73 -20.61 57.48
C ASN A 12 34.65 -20.17 56.46
N GLN A 13 34.82 -20.44 55.17
CA GLN A 13 33.83 -20.13 54.13
C GLN A 13 33.20 -21.41 53.58
N SER A 14 31.92 -21.34 53.19
CA SER A 14 31.19 -22.42 52.51
C SER A 14 31.40 -22.44 51.00
N ASN A 15 32.41 -21.71 50.51
CA ASN A 15 32.76 -21.60 49.10
C ASN A 15 34.27 -21.83 48.91
N PHE A 16 34.68 -22.22 47.72
CA PHE A 16 36.08 -22.15 47.31
C PHE A 16 36.19 -21.68 45.86
N LYS A 17 37.35 -21.09 45.54
CA LYS A 17 37.69 -20.62 44.20
C LYS A 17 39.08 -21.12 43.83
N ALA A 18 39.20 -21.72 42.67
CA ALA A 18 40.46 -22.11 42.05
C ALA A 18 40.62 -21.33 40.74
N ASP A 19 41.70 -20.57 40.62
CA ASP A 19 42.00 -19.77 39.43
C ASP A 19 42.71 -20.59 38.33
N SER A 20 43.41 -21.66 38.69
CA SER A 20 44.16 -22.46 37.73
C SER A 20 43.45 -23.80 37.50
N VAL A 21 42.46 -23.84 36.60
CA VAL A 21 41.68 -25.07 36.32
C VAL A 21 41.68 -25.40 34.84
N THR A 22 41.99 -26.66 34.52
CA THR A 22 41.94 -27.20 33.16
C THR A 22 40.69 -28.05 32.99
N LEU A 23 39.75 -27.63 32.13
CA LEU A 23 38.54 -28.36 31.81
C LEU A 23 38.70 -29.11 30.47
N PHE A 24 38.59 -30.44 30.53
CA PHE A 24 38.48 -31.28 29.33
C PHE A 24 37.00 -31.40 28.94
N ALA A 25 36.63 -30.77 27.82
CA ALA A 25 35.29 -30.75 27.23
C ALA A 25 35.36 -31.27 25.78
N SER A 26 35.79 -32.54 25.62
CA SER A 26 36.07 -33.19 24.33
C SER A 26 34.88 -33.26 23.37
N GLU A 27 33.65 -33.10 23.87
CA GLU A 27 32.44 -33.00 23.05
C GLU A 27 32.36 -31.67 22.28
N PHE A 28 33.07 -30.64 22.74
CA PHE A 28 33.06 -29.29 22.19
C PHE A 28 34.40 -28.88 21.59
N TYR A 29 35.52 -29.24 22.24
CA TYR A 29 36.87 -28.91 21.79
C TYR A 29 37.84 -30.07 21.99
N GLU A 30 38.74 -30.26 21.02
CA GLU A 30 39.86 -31.18 21.18
C GLU A 30 40.87 -30.68 22.23
N GLU A 31 41.09 -29.36 22.29
CA GLU A 31 42.00 -28.75 23.25
C GLU A 31 41.32 -28.47 24.61
N PRO A 32 42.03 -28.68 25.73
CA PRO A 32 41.50 -28.42 27.06
C PRO A 32 41.41 -26.92 27.35
N LEU A 33 40.33 -26.51 28.01
CA LEU A 33 40.04 -25.11 28.33
C LEU A 33 40.70 -24.72 29.67
N GLN A 34 41.39 -23.58 29.71
CA GLN A 34 41.89 -23.00 30.96
C GLN A 34 40.89 -22.00 31.52
N GLY A 35 40.68 -22.01 32.83
CA GLY A 35 39.72 -21.12 33.46
C GLY A 35 39.69 -21.19 34.98
N VAL A 36 38.66 -20.55 35.52
CA VAL A 36 38.41 -20.41 36.96
C VAL A 36 37.25 -21.31 37.36
N LEU A 37 37.39 -22.05 38.45
CA LEU A 37 36.33 -22.83 39.07
C LEU A 37 35.92 -22.19 40.40
N GLU A 38 34.63 -21.95 40.57
CA GLU A 38 34.01 -21.55 41.83
C GLU A 38 33.07 -22.67 42.28
N GLU A 39 33.11 -23.00 43.56
CA GLU A 39 32.19 -23.96 44.17
C GLU A 39 31.55 -23.34 45.40
N ARG A 40 30.28 -23.65 45.64
CA ARG A 40 29.53 -23.22 46.82
C ARG A 40 28.68 -24.36 47.34
N VAL A 41 28.95 -24.75 48.57
CA VAL A 41 28.14 -25.74 49.27
C VAL A 41 26.75 -25.17 49.49
N SER A 42 25.76 -25.73 48.80
CA SER A 42 24.36 -25.31 48.87
C SER A 42 23.41 -26.50 48.86
N SER A 43 22.36 -26.46 49.67
CA SER A 43 21.33 -27.50 49.74
C SER A 43 20.24 -27.25 48.68
N VAL A 44 20.59 -27.42 47.41
CA VAL A 44 19.67 -27.32 46.27
C VAL A 44 19.53 -28.67 45.58
N ASN A 45 18.38 -28.92 44.94
CA ASN A 45 18.20 -30.08 44.10
C ASN A 45 19.25 -30.09 42.99
N LEU A 46 19.78 -31.27 42.62
CA LEU A 46 20.79 -31.42 41.57
C LEU A 46 20.41 -30.76 40.23
N LYS A 47 19.11 -30.74 39.90
CA LYS A 47 18.60 -30.11 38.66
C LYS A 47 18.66 -28.59 38.68
N ASP A 48 18.67 -27.98 39.86
CA ASP A 48 18.71 -26.53 40.08
C ASP A 48 20.10 -26.05 40.56
N ALA A 49 21.05 -26.98 40.71
CA ALA A 49 22.40 -26.69 41.14
C ALA A 49 23.10 -25.77 40.13
N ARG A 50 23.62 -24.64 40.62
CA ARG A 50 24.39 -23.67 39.83
C ARG A 50 25.90 -23.79 40.02
N PHE A 51 26.33 -24.64 40.95
CA PHE A 51 27.71 -24.93 41.25
C PHE A 51 27.96 -26.45 41.10
N PRO A 52 29.18 -26.89 40.74
CA PRO A 52 30.37 -26.09 40.47
C PRO A 52 30.20 -25.17 39.27
N LYS A 53 30.88 -24.01 39.29
CA LYS A 53 30.86 -23.02 38.23
C LYS A 53 32.25 -22.86 37.63
N PHE A 54 32.46 -23.33 36.40
CA PHE A 54 33.68 -23.09 35.62
C PHE A 54 33.45 -21.92 34.64
N THR A 55 34.45 -21.07 34.43
CA THR A 55 34.44 -20.04 33.37
C THR A 55 35.82 -19.99 32.71
N SER A 56 35.87 -20.09 31.38
CA SER A 56 37.12 -20.02 30.62
C SER A 56 37.76 -18.63 30.68
N TYR A 57 39.08 -18.58 30.50
CA TYR A 57 39.81 -17.32 30.40
C TYR A 57 39.65 -16.63 29.04
N SER A 58 39.69 -17.40 27.95
CA SER A 58 39.50 -16.89 26.60
C SER A 58 38.01 -16.78 26.27
N ASN A 59 37.68 -15.80 25.42
CA ASN A 59 36.33 -15.51 24.94
C ASN A 59 36.20 -15.61 23.42
N ASP A 60 37.23 -16.08 22.73
CA ASP A 60 37.33 -16.08 21.29
C ASP A 60 37.23 -17.48 20.69
N TYR A 61 36.89 -18.48 21.51
CA TYR A 61 36.70 -19.83 21.04
C TYR A 61 35.54 -19.92 20.03
N ILE A 62 35.74 -20.70 18.97
CA ILE A 62 34.77 -20.91 17.90
C ILE A 62 34.26 -22.35 17.99
N LEU A 63 32.96 -22.51 18.21
CA LEU A 63 32.24 -23.77 18.08
C LEU A 63 31.53 -23.77 16.73
N GLU A 64 32.12 -24.45 15.76
CA GLU A 64 31.42 -24.71 14.52
C GLU A 64 30.40 -25.82 14.71
N ASN A 65 29.22 -25.63 14.13
CA ASN A 65 28.13 -26.61 14.19
C ASN A 65 27.80 -27.06 15.62
N LEU A 66 27.74 -26.12 16.57
CA LEU A 66 27.18 -26.38 17.92
C LEU A 66 25.81 -27.06 17.79
N TYR A 67 25.05 -26.62 16.80
CA TYR A 67 23.98 -27.39 16.15
C TYR A 67 24.20 -27.32 14.64
N PRO A 68 23.59 -28.18 13.82
CA PRO A 68 23.72 -28.09 12.36
C PRO A 68 23.46 -26.66 11.86
N GLU A 69 24.42 -26.06 11.15
CA GLU A 69 24.35 -24.69 10.62
C GLU A 69 24.20 -23.60 11.70
N VAL A 70 24.60 -23.89 12.94
CA VAL A 70 24.64 -22.94 14.06
C VAL A 70 26.04 -22.91 14.64
N HIS A 71 26.68 -21.76 14.55
CA HIS A 71 28.04 -21.54 15.03
C HIS A 71 28.02 -20.61 16.24
N PHE A 72 28.86 -20.89 17.23
CA PHE A 72 29.02 -20.04 18.40
C PHE A 72 30.46 -19.50 18.45
N LYS A 73 30.61 -18.24 18.82
CA LYS A 73 31.90 -17.61 19.13
C LYS A 73 31.81 -16.97 20.50
N GLY A 74 32.65 -17.38 21.44
CA GLY A 74 32.60 -16.88 22.81
C GLY A 74 33.46 -17.70 23.77
N GLY A 75 33.46 -17.28 25.03
CA GLY A 75 33.93 -18.07 26.15
C GLY A 75 32.93 -19.17 26.51
N LEU A 76 33.40 -20.15 27.30
CA LEU A 76 32.59 -21.30 27.70
C LEU A 76 32.66 -21.49 29.21
N GLY A 77 31.50 -21.73 29.81
CA GLY A 77 31.34 -22.01 31.21
C GLY A 77 30.51 -23.25 31.48
N VAL A 78 30.65 -23.78 32.68
CA VAL A 78 29.85 -24.89 33.21
C VAL A 78 29.25 -24.43 34.52
N ALA A 79 27.94 -24.57 34.72
CA ALA A 79 27.25 -24.25 35.97
C ALA A 79 26.39 -25.44 36.38
N GLY A 80 26.78 -26.13 37.45
CA GLY A 80 26.18 -27.41 37.82
C GLY A 80 26.37 -28.44 36.71
N ALA A 81 25.27 -28.88 36.11
CA ALA A 81 25.27 -29.84 34.99
C ALA A 81 25.09 -29.18 33.60
N GLN A 82 25.06 -27.85 33.51
CA GLN A 82 24.74 -27.13 32.27
C GLN A 82 25.96 -26.39 31.71
N PHE A 83 26.17 -26.52 30.39
CA PHE A 83 27.09 -25.66 29.66
C PHE A 83 26.42 -24.33 29.31
N TYR A 84 27.20 -23.26 29.31
CA TYR A 84 26.74 -21.96 28.86
C TYR A 84 27.87 -21.22 28.14
N GLY A 85 27.51 -20.53 27.06
CA GLY A 85 28.37 -19.58 26.40
C GLY A 85 28.44 -18.29 27.22
N THR A 86 29.62 -17.71 27.32
CA THR A 86 29.87 -16.43 28.00
C THR A 86 30.73 -15.53 27.16
N ALA A 87 30.77 -14.25 27.49
CA ALA A 87 31.94 -13.44 27.22
C ALA A 87 32.34 -12.74 28.53
N SER A 88 33.63 -12.80 28.88
CA SER A 88 34.22 -11.93 29.90
C SER A 88 34.62 -10.57 29.28
N ASP A 89 34.77 -9.55 30.12
CA ASP A 89 35.29 -8.20 29.81
C ASP A 89 34.80 -7.56 28.52
N SER A 90 33.71 -6.78 28.63
CA SER A 90 33.05 -5.91 27.62
C SER A 90 32.75 -6.50 26.22
N ALA A 91 33.27 -7.67 25.87
CA ALA A 91 33.00 -8.36 24.63
C ALA A 91 31.65 -9.11 24.71
N LEU A 92 31.00 -9.27 23.55
CA LEU A 92 29.78 -10.09 23.42
C LEU A 92 30.12 -11.41 22.75
N ALA A 93 29.55 -12.50 23.26
CA ALA A 93 29.54 -13.77 22.54
C ALA A 93 28.54 -13.67 21.38
N ALA A 94 28.78 -14.41 20.29
CA ALA A 94 27.96 -14.38 19.09
C ALA A 94 27.49 -15.77 18.69
N LEU A 95 26.20 -15.90 18.38
CA LEU A 95 25.64 -17.01 17.64
C LEU A 95 25.43 -16.60 16.19
N LYS A 96 25.81 -17.46 15.26
CA LYS A 96 25.57 -17.29 13.83
C LYS A 96 24.76 -18.46 13.30
N PHE A 97 23.64 -18.15 12.68
CA PHE A 97 22.81 -19.12 11.96
C PHE A 97 23.08 -18.96 10.47
N THR A 98 23.38 -20.07 9.80
CA THR A 98 23.73 -20.08 8.37
C THR A 98 22.69 -20.82 7.54
N TYR A 99 22.60 -20.46 6.25
CA TYR A 99 21.80 -21.14 5.25
C TYR A 99 22.59 -21.16 3.95
N LYS A 100 22.91 -22.35 3.42
CA LYS A 100 23.73 -22.51 2.21
C LYS A 100 25.07 -21.73 2.26
N SER A 101 25.68 -21.67 3.44
CA SER A 101 26.92 -20.94 3.77
C SER A 101 26.77 -19.44 4.06
N ASP A 102 25.64 -18.82 3.74
CA ASP A 102 25.40 -17.41 4.05
C ASP A 102 24.92 -17.26 5.51
N THR A 103 25.37 -16.20 6.19
CA THR A 103 24.90 -15.91 7.55
C THR A 103 23.54 -15.23 7.48
N VAL A 104 22.50 -15.86 8.03
CA VAL A 104 21.14 -15.32 8.06
C VAL A 104 20.92 -14.46 9.30
N LEU A 105 21.30 -14.99 10.47
CA LEU A 105 21.15 -14.29 11.75
C LEU A 105 22.48 -14.28 12.51
N THR A 106 22.88 -13.11 13.00
CA THR A 106 23.88 -12.97 14.06
C THR A 106 23.18 -12.47 15.32
N LEU A 107 23.32 -13.21 16.42
CA LEU A 107 22.79 -12.82 17.72
C LEU A 107 23.96 -12.61 18.69
N LYS A 108 24.12 -11.41 19.24
CA LYS A 108 25.21 -11.10 20.16
C LYS A 108 24.69 -10.90 21.57
N GLY A 109 25.32 -11.52 22.56
CA GLY A 109 24.88 -11.42 23.95
C GLY A 109 25.95 -11.86 24.94
N ARG A 110 25.75 -11.48 26.21
CA ARG A 110 26.70 -11.81 27.30
C ARG A 110 26.66 -13.27 27.73
N SER A 111 25.51 -13.92 27.58
CA SER A 111 25.34 -15.31 28.00
C SER A 111 24.35 -16.04 27.10
N PHE A 112 24.71 -17.27 26.74
CA PHE A 112 23.85 -18.20 26.03
C PHE A 112 23.76 -19.49 26.82
N LEU A 113 22.54 -19.91 27.14
CA LEU A 113 22.30 -21.14 27.89
C LEU A 113 22.13 -22.30 26.92
N PHE A 114 22.96 -23.34 27.07
CA PHE A 114 22.93 -24.52 26.24
C PHE A 114 22.22 -25.66 26.98
N LYS A 115 21.10 -26.12 26.43
CA LYS A 115 20.38 -27.33 26.88
C LYS A 115 20.06 -28.19 25.66
N ASP A 116 19.97 -29.51 25.87
CA ASP A 116 19.70 -30.50 24.81
C ASP A 116 18.49 -30.19 23.93
N SER A 117 17.48 -29.50 24.48
CA SER A 117 16.25 -29.16 23.77
C SER A 117 16.03 -27.66 23.56
N LEU A 118 16.96 -26.80 24.02
CA LEU A 118 16.75 -25.36 23.98
C LEU A 118 18.08 -24.61 24.12
N LEU A 119 18.41 -23.83 23.11
CA LEU A 119 19.39 -22.76 23.18
C LEU A 119 18.63 -21.46 23.48
N SER A 120 19.04 -20.69 24.49
CA SER A 120 18.34 -19.46 24.84
C SER A 120 19.24 -18.38 25.40
N SER A 121 18.85 -17.13 25.20
CA SER A 121 19.44 -15.97 25.87
C SER A 121 18.39 -14.88 26.06
N LYS A 122 18.49 -14.14 27.17
CA LYS A 122 17.53 -13.08 27.50
C LYS A 122 17.93 -11.69 27.02
N ARG A 123 19.17 -11.49 26.60
CA ARG A 123 19.67 -10.15 26.23
C ARG A 123 20.56 -10.31 25.03
N VAL A 124 19.95 -10.22 23.86
CA VAL A 124 20.68 -10.28 22.61
C VAL A 124 20.39 -9.09 21.72
N GLU A 125 21.47 -8.56 21.14
CA GLU A 125 21.44 -7.79 19.91
C GLU A 125 21.16 -8.75 18.75
N VAL A 126 20.29 -8.33 17.85
CA VAL A 126 19.81 -9.11 16.72
C VAL A 126 20.25 -8.42 15.44
N ILE A 127 20.88 -9.16 14.54
CA ILE A 127 21.22 -8.71 13.19
C ILE A 127 20.76 -9.81 12.23
N ALA A 128 19.70 -9.56 11.47
CA ALA A 128 19.34 -10.39 10.33
C ALA A 128 19.92 -9.79 9.05
N HIS A 129 20.73 -10.55 8.30
CA HIS A 129 21.47 -10.02 7.17
C HIS A 129 20.65 -10.06 5.88
N LEU A 130 20.66 -8.96 5.15
CA LEU A 130 20.04 -8.76 3.83
C LEU A 130 21.11 -8.22 2.87
N GLY A 131 22.14 -9.03 2.58
CA GLY A 131 23.29 -8.60 1.78
C GLY A 131 24.21 -7.65 2.54
N ALA A 132 24.34 -6.41 2.06
CA ALA A 132 25.07 -5.34 2.77
C ALA A 132 24.22 -4.69 3.88
N ASP A 133 22.91 -4.89 3.82
CA ASP A 133 21.91 -4.34 4.74
C ASP A 133 21.52 -5.34 5.83
N SER A 134 20.74 -4.86 6.81
CA SER A 134 20.25 -5.72 7.87
C SER A 134 18.94 -5.24 8.51
N ILE A 135 18.28 -6.18 9.16
CA ILE A 135 17.24 -5.92 10.15
C ILE A 135 17.88 -6.02 11.54
N TYR A 136 17.91 -4.90 12.24
CA TYR A 136 18.59 -4.74 13.52
C TYR A 136 17.60 -4.58 14.68
N HIS A 137 17.92 -5.16 15.83
CA HIS A 137 17.26 -4.81 17.09
C HIS A 137 18.24 -4.92 18.26
N PRO A 138 18.32 -3.91 19.15
CA PRO A 138 19.36 -3.85 20.17
C PRO A 138 19.15 -4.85 21.32
N TYR A 139 17.90 -5.22 21.60
CA TYR A 139 17.58 -5.91 22.86
C TYR A 139 16.37 -6.86 22.80
N CYS A 140 16.61 -8.15 22.54
CA CYS A 140 15.59 -9.20 22.50
C CYS A 140 15.91 -10.40 23.41
N GLU A 141 14.89 -11.23 23.64
CA GLU A 141 15.05 -12.62 24.05
C GLU A 141 15.20 -13.50 22.80
N MET A 142 16.15 -14.44 22.80
CA MET A 142 16.23 -15.48 21.78
C MET A 142 15.99 -16.87 22.36
N ARG A 143 15.30 -17.69 21.56
CA ARG A 143 15.08 -19.11 21.79
C ARG A 143 15.27 -19.86 20.49
N TYR A 144 16.14 -20.85 20.50
CA TYR A 144 16.31 -21.79 19.40
C TYR A 144 15.99 -23.20 19.88
N ASP A 145 15.07 -23.86 19.17
CA ASP A 145 14.73 -25.26 19.35
C ASP A 145 15.49 -26.11 18.33
N PRO A 146 16.53 -26.86 18.74
CA PRO A 146 17.33 -27.65 17.82
C PRO A 146 16.58 -28.82 17.17
N ARG A 147 15.49 -29.30 17.79
CA ARG A 147 14.70 -30.44 17.27
C ARG A 147 13.79 -29.99 16.14
N MET A 148 13.26 -28.78 16.25
CA MET A 148 12.42 -28.15 15.22
C MET A 148 13.24 -27.34 14.20
N GLY A 149 14.50 -27.02 14.51
CA GLY A 149 15.31 -26.10 13.72
C GLY A 149 14.74 -24.68 13.70
N GLN A 150 14.07 -24.23 14.76
CA GLN A 150 13.36 -22.94 14.77
C GLN A 150 14.01 -21.95 15.72
N VAL A 151 14.39 -20.78 15.19
CA VAL A 151 14.82 -19.61 15.95
C VAL A 151 13.61 -18.69 16.15
N ARG A 152 13.41 -18.25 17.38
CA ARG A 152 12.46 -17.20 17.76
C ARG A 152 13.20 -16.11 18.50
N VAL A 153 13.10 -14.90 17.99
CA VAL A 153 13.57 -13.68 18.62
C VAL A 153 12.33 -12.91 19.06
N ILE A 154 12.20 -12.70 20.36
CA ILE A 154 11.00 -12.14 20.99
C ILE A 154 11.40 -10.81 21.63
N ARG A 155 10.62 -9.79 21.30
CA ARG A 155 10.78 -8.44 21.81
C ARG A 155 10.26 -8.36 23.25
N PHE A 156 10.92 -7.60 24.12
CA PHE A 156 10.39 -7.40 25.48
C PHE A 156 9.34 -6.31 25.52
N GLU A 157 8.36 -6.47 26.40
CA GLU A 157 7.32 -5.48 26.66
C GLU A 157 7.78 -4.32 27.57
N THR A 158 9.07 -4.26 27.94
CA THR A 158 9.63 -3.22 28.84
C THR A 158 11.03 -2.79 28.42
N GLY A 159 11.40 -1.56 28.83
CA GLY A 159 12.73 -0.98 28.60
C GLY A 159 13.09 -0.89 27.11
N LEU A 160 14.38 -1.06 26.78
CA LEU A 160 14.88 -1.06 25.39
C LEU A 160 14.26 -2.15 24.49
N GLY A 161 13.59 -3.15 25.07
CA GLY A 161 12.83 -4.09 24.26
C GLY A 161 11.70 -3.43 23.50
N LEU A 162 11.16 -2.30 23.96
CA LEU A 162 10.07 -1.62 23.24
C LEU A 162 10.51 -0.92 21.94
N ALA A 163 11.80 -0.87 21.62
CA ALA A 163 12.30 -0.30 20.37
C ALA A 163 11.77 -1.07 19.16
N SER A 164 11.62 -0.41 18.01
CA SER A 164 11.30 -1.10 16.76
C SER A 164 12.50 -1.89 16.23
N PHE A 165 12.25 -2.91 15.41
CA PHE A 165 13.30 -3.44 14.54
C PHE A 165 13.58 -2.40 13.44
N THR A 166 14.84 -2.09 13.17
CA THR A 166 15.22 -1.17 12.11
C THR A 166 15.71 -1.95 10.89
N ASP A 167 15.05 -1.79 9.76
CA ASP A 167 15.37 -2.42 8.48
C ASP A 167 16.07 -1.41 7.57
N SER A 168 17.34 -1.65 7.25
CA SER A 168 18.09 -0.76 6.35
C SER A 168 17.82 -0.99 4.87
N TYR A 169 17.43 -2.19 4.48
CA TYR A 169 17.16 -2.54 3.08
C TYR A 169 15.84 -1.92 2.59
N HIS A 170 14.77 -2.10 3.36
CA HIS A 170 13.44 -1.57 3.02
C HIS A 170 13.22 -0.12 3.50
N ALA A 171 14.20 0.44 4.24
CA ALA A 171 14.09 1.74 4.90
C ALA A 171 12.86 1.87 5.83
N LEU A 172 12.61 0.83 6.64
CA LEU A 172 11.48 0.73 7.57
C LEU A 172 11.91 0.61 9.04
N ASP A 173 11.09 1.12 9.94
CA ASP A 173 11.06 0.75 11.36
C ASP A 173 9.82 -0.12 11.64
N MET A 174 10.04 -1.32 12.20
CA MET A 174 9.02 -2.36 12.37
C MET A 174 8.74 -2.63 13.84
N SER A 175 7.55 -2.24 14.28
CA SER A 175 6.98 -2.56 15.58
C SER A 175 6.22 -3.89 15.49
N VAL A 176 6.94 -4.97 15.75
CA VAL A 176 6.45 -6.36 15.76
C VAL A 176 6.95 -7.10 17.00
N ASP A 177 6.20 -8.09 17.48
CA ASP A 177 6.56 -8.78 18.74
C ASP A 177 7.67 -9.82 18.57
N GLN A 178 7.74 -10.49 17.42
CA GLN A 178 8.76 -11.51 17.20
C GLN A 178 9.18 -11.68 15.73
N LEU A 179 10.46 -12.02 15.57
CA LEU A 179 11.05 -12.58 14.36
C LEU A 179 11.18 -14.09 14.53
N VAL A 180 10.78 -14.84 13.52
CA VAL A 180 10.89 -16.30 13.45
C VAL A 180 11.62 -16.71 12.19
N TRP A 181 12.58 -17.61 12.34
CA TRP A 181 13.26 -18.25 11.22
C TRP A 181 13.31 -19.76 11.41
N ASN A 182 13.02 -20.51 10.35
CA ASN A 182 13.15 -21.97 10.33
C ASN A 182 14.36 -22.34 9.48
N GLN A 183 15.24 -23.17 10.04
CA GLN A 183 16.40 -23.69 9.33
C GLN A 183 16.02 -24.39 8.03
N GLY A 184 16.88 -24.24 7.03
CA GLY A 184 16.63 -24.76 5.69
C GLY A 184 15.60 -23.98 4.87
N THR A 185 15.02 -22.90 5.41
CA THR A 185 14.07 -22.05 4.68
C THR A 185 14.68 -20.67 4.37
N PRO A 186 14.46 -20.13 3.15
CA PRO A 186 14.95 -18.82 2.78
C PRO A 186 13.94 -17.71 3.19
N VAL A 187 13.28 -17.82 4.35
CA VAL A 187 12.21 -16.87 4.75
C VAL A 187 12.32 -16.48 6.22
N LEU A 188 12.45 -15.19 6.49
CA LEU A 188 12.24 -14.59 7.82
C LEU A 188 10.77 -14.21 7.98
N SER A 189 10.16 -14.51 9.12
CA SER A 189 8.75 -14.20 9.37
C SER A 189 8.60 -13.30 10.60
N PHE A 190 7.82 -12.24 10.46
CA PHE A 190 7.50 -11.29 11.51
C PHE A 190 6.04 -11.41 11.89
N LYS A 191 5.75 -11.44 13.19
CA LYS A 191 4.38 -11.56 13.68
C LYS A 191 4.20 -10.99 15.09
N ASN A 192 2.96 -10.59 15.38
CA ASN A 192 2.55 -10.27 16.74
C ASN A 192 2.08 -11.53 17.51
N LEU A 193 2.17 -11.44 18.83
CA LEU A 193 1.63 -12.44 19.75
C LEU A 193 0.16 -12.08 20.05
N ASN A 194 -0.76 -12.67 19.29
CA ASN A 194 -2.20 -12.42 19.46
C ASN A 194 -2.71 -13.07 20.77
N LEU A 195 -2.54 -12.38 21.90
CA LEU A 195 -2.92 -12.80 23.25
C LEU A 195 -4.36 -12.37 23.62
N GLY A 196 -5.28 -12.38 22.66
CA GLY A 196 -6.70 -12.03 22.86
C GLY A 196 -7.10 -10.61 22.46
N SER A 197 -6.16 -9.78 22.00
CA SER A 197 -6.42 -8.55 21.24
C SER A 197 -5.66 -8.57 19.91
N GLU A 198 -6.27 -8.07 18.84
CA GLU A 198 -5.63 -7.91 17.53
C GLU A 198 -4.72 -6.67 17.53
N GLN A 199 -3.63 -6.75 18.29
CA GLN A 199 -2.61 -5.70 18.29
C GLN A 199 -1.97 -5.62 16.90
N ALA A 200 -2.01 -4.44 16.29
CA ALA A 200 -1.47 -4.26 14.94
C ALA A 200 0.06 -4.35 14.96
N ALA A 201 0.61 -5.01 13.95
CA ALA A 201 1.99 -4.81 13.57
C ALA A 201 2.07 -3.52 12.76
N VAL A 202 3.08 -2.71 13.03
CA VAL A 202 3.24 -1.38 12.43
C VAL A 202 4.60 -1.30 11.77
N PHE A 203 4.61 -0.92 10.50
CA PHE A 203 5.82 -0.71 9.71
C PHE A 203 5.80 0.76 9.27
N GLU A 204 6.76 1.56 9.74
CA GLU A 204 6.86 3.00 9.45
C GLU A 204 8.04 3.26 8.54
N SER A 205 7.89 4.16 7.56
CA SER A 205 9.03 4.72 6.85
C SER A 205 10.06 5.30 7.84
N LYS A 206 11.35 5.19 7.54
CA LYS A 206 12.39 5.88 8.30
C LYS A 206 12.22 7.40 8.30
N GLN A 207 11.60 7.95 7.26
CA GLN A 207 11.30 9.39 7.15
C GLN A 207 9.90 9.76 7.67
N TYR A 208 9.16 8.80 8.25
CA TYR A 208 7.83 9.03 8.81
C TYR A 208 7.85 10.13 9.86
N PHE A 209 7.00 11.14 9.69
CA PHE A 209 6.87 12.24 10.63
C PHE A 209 5.42 12.69 10.81
N ARG A 210 5.08 13.04 12.06
CA ARG A 210 3.80 13.65 12.44
C ARG A 210 4.04 14.71 13.50
N VAL A 211 3.44 15.88 13.30
CA VAL A 211 3.43 17.00 14.26
C VAL A 211 2.94 16.54 15.64
N GLN A 212 1.87 15.73 15.67
CA GLN A 212 1.32 15.18 16.92
C GLN A 212 2.36 14.39 17.74
N ARG A 213 3.27 13.64 17.10
CA ARG A 213 4.32 12.89 17.82
C ARG A 213 5.32 13.83 18.49
N MET A 214 5.65 14.96 17.85
CA MET A 214 6.49 16.01 18.46
C MET A 214 5.79 16.66 19.65
N GLU A 215 4.50 16.97 19.51
CA GLU A 215 3.69 17.52 20.60
C GLU A 215 3.59 16.54 21.78
N GLU A 216 3.41 15.25 21.53
CA GLU A 216 3.40 14.19 22.54
C GLU A 216 4.74 14.09 23.29
N ILE A 217 5.87 14.19 22.58
CA ILE A 217 7.21 14.21 23.19
C ILE A 217 7.38 15.47 24.05
N ALA A 218 6.95 16.63 23.56
CA ALA A 218 7.04 17.88 24.31
C ALA A 218 6.18 17.87 25.59
N GLY A 219 4.99 17.28 25.52
CA GLY A 219 4.03 17.26 26.62
C GLY A 219 3.71 18.67 27.11
N LEU A 220 4.01 18.94 28.38
CA LEU A 220 3.82 20.26 29.01
C LEU A 220 5.11 21.08 29.13
N GLN A 221 6.23 20.59 28.57
CA GLN A 221 7.52 21.27 28.71
C GLN A 221 7.59 22.52 27.84
N LYS A 222 8.23 23.57 28.36
CA LYS A 222 8.40 24.84 27.65
C LYS A 222 9.41 24.72 26.49
N ASN A 223 10.48 23.97 26.73
CA ASN A 223 11.48 23.65 25.72
C ASN A 223 11.21 22.23 25.22
N HIS A 224 11.46 21.98 23.93
CA HIS A 224 11.25 20.66 23.37
C HIS A 224 12.37 19.70 23.82
N PRO A 225 12.07 18.51 24.37
CA PRO A 225 13.09 17.60 24.91
C PRO A 225 14.18 17.21 23.90
N LEU A 226 13.79 16.98 22.64
CA LEU A 226 14.75 16.69 21.56
C LEU A 226 15.74 17.84 21.29
N ARG A 227 15.32 19.10 21.49
CA ARG A 227 16.23 20.26 21.38
C ARG A 227 17.19 20.30 22.54
N GLU A 228 16.70 20.06 23.76
CA GLU A 228 17.56 20.01 24.94
C GLU A 228 18.59 18.88 24.85
N LEU A 229 18.19 17.71 24.33
CA LEU A 229 19.07 16.59 24.07
C LEU A 229 20.17 16.95 23.05
N ARG A 230 19.79 17.55 21.92
CA ARG A 230 20.76 18.04 20.92
C ARG A 230 21.72 19.06 21.55
N ASP A 231 21.19 20.04 22.28
CA ASP A 231 22.00 21.13 22.84
C ASP A 231 22.93 20.63 23.95
N ALA A 232 22.51 19.64 24.74
CA ALA A 232 23.34 18.97 25.75
C ALA A 232 24.52 18.22 25.12
N ALA A 233 24.33 17.62 23.94
CA ALA A 233 25.36 16.89 23.22
C ALA A 233 26.34 17.79 22.43
N TYR A 234 26.00 19.07 22.23
CA TYR A 234 26.82 20.00 21.44
C TYR A 234 28.24 20.15 21.98
N ALA A 235 28.41 20.21 23.31
CA ALA A 235 29.72 20.36 23.93
C ALA A 235 30.67 19.17 23.70
N TYR A 236 30.11 18.00 23.36
CA TYR A 236 30.82 16.75 23.05
C TYR A 236 30.98 16.55 21.54
N GLY A 237 30.65 17.55 20.71
CA GLY A 237 30.75 17.42 19.25
C GLY A 237 29.80 16.38 18.66
N TYR A 238 28.74 16.00 19.38
CA TYR A 238 27.82 14.92 19.02
C TYR A 238 28.45 13.51 18.94
N GLU A 239 29.63 13.31 19.54
CA GLU A 239 30.24 11.98 19.71
C GLU A 239 29.54 11.17 20.83
N ASP A 240 29.92 9.90 20.98
CA ASP A 240 29.41 9.01 22.03
C ASP A 240 29.63 9.62 23.42
N MET A 241 28.55 9.80 24.17
CA MET A 241 28.58 10.45 25.47
C MET A 241 28.38 9.45 26.62
N PRO A 242 29.17 9.52 27.70
CA PRO A 242 28.86 8.78 28.91
C PRO A 242 27.48 9.17 29.44
N LEU A 243 26.64 8.16 29.74
CA LEU A 243 25.26 8.33 30.20
C LEU A 243 25.12 9.38 31.32
N LYS A 244 25.99 9.29 32.33
CA LYS A 244 25.98 10.19 33.49
C LYS A 244 26.29 11.64 33.12
N GLU A 245 27.19 11.85 32.16
CA GLU A 245 27.59 13.19 31.72
C GLU A 245 26.48 13.85 30.90
N LEU A 246 25.80 13.08 30.04
CA LEU A 246 24.64 13.55 29.31
C LEU A 246 23.48 13.92 30.24
N ILE A 247 23.17 13.09 31.24
CA ILE A 247 22.14 13.39 32.24
C ILE A 247 22.46 14.68 33.01
N TYR A 248 23.74 14.87 33.38
CA TYR A 248 24.20 16.09 34.03
C TYR A 248 24.04 17.31 33.12
N ALA A 249 24.38 17.20 31.83
CA ALA A 249 24.20 18.27 30.85
C ALA A 249 22.73 18.64 30.62
N LEU A 250 21.84 17.64 30.66
CA LEU A 250 20.37 17.79 30.64
C LEU A 250 19.80 18.38 31.94
N ARG A 251 20.59 18.47 33.01
CA ARG A 251 20.18 18.97 34.34
C ARG A 251 19.02 18.16 34.95
N MET A 252 18.98 16.86 34.66
CA MET A 252 17.98 15.95 35.20
C MET A 252 18.53 15.20 36.42
N ALA A 253 17.64 14.75 37.32
CA ALA A 253 18.04 13.81 38.35
C ALA A 253 18.49 12.48 37.69
N PRO A 254 19.44 11.72 38.30
CA PRO A 254 20.00 10.52 37.67
C PRO A 254 18.93 9.53 37.16
N GLU A 255 17.98 9.17 38.02
CA GLU A 255 16.92 8.21 37.68
C GLU A 255 16.00 8.75 36.56
N GLU A 256 15.55 10.00 36.69
CA GLU A 256 14.69 10.65 35.68
C GLU A 256 15.38 10.77 34.32
N GLY A 257 16.67 11.14 34.32
CA GLY A 257 17.49 11.25 33.11
C GLY A 257 17.72 9.90 32.44
N GLU A 258 17.94 8.84 33.22
CA GLU A 258 18.01 7.47 32.67
C GLU A 258 16.70 7.08 32.01
N PHE A 259 15.55 7.26 32.68
CA PHE A 259 14.23 6.96 32.11
C PHE A 259 13.97 7.77 30.83
N PHE A 260 14.32 9.06 30.83
CA PHE A 260 14.20 9.91 29.65
C PHE A 260 15.03 9.38 28.48
N LEU A 261 16.31 9.04 28.70
CA LEU A 261 17.19 8.53 27.64
C LEU A 261 16.78 7.14 27.15
N TYR A 262 16.27 6.27 28.02
CA TYR A 262 15.64 5.02 27.59
C TYR A 262 14.43 5.28 26.69
N HIS A 263 13.58 6.25 27.03
CA HIS A 263 12.44 6.62 26.20
C HIS A 263 12.88 7.17 24.83
N MET A 264 13.92 8.01 24.80
CA MET A 264 14.52 8.48 23.54
C MET A 264 15.11 7.34 22.71
N ALA A 265 15.70 6.33 23.36
CA ALA A 265 16.23 5.15 22.68
C ALA A 265 15.12 4.27 22.09
N ILE A 266 14.02 4.08 22.83
CA ILE A 266 12.84 3.35 22.36
C ILE A 266 12.23 4.02 21.12
N GLN A 267 12.24 5.35 21.09
CA GLN A 267 11.77 6.14 19.95
C GLN A 267 12.81 6.27 18.81
N GLY A 268 13.99 5.66 18.97
CA GLY A 268 15.04 5.66 17.96
C GLY A 268 15.77 6.99 17.79
N PHE A 269 15.65 7.92 18.74
CA PHE A 269 16.38 9.21 18.69
C PHE A 269 17.81 9.10 19.20
N VAL A 270 18.08 8.11 20.04
CA VAL A 270 19.43 7.78 20.51
C VAL A 270 19.64 6.28 20.44
N THR A 271 20.90 5.85 20.33
CA THR A 271 21.29 4.48 20.61
C THR A 271 21.88 4.41 22.00
N PHE A 272 21.66 3.29 22.69
CA PHE A 272 22.20 3.09 24.03
C PHE A 272 23.04 1.83 24.09
N ASP A 273 24.36 2.02 24.28
CA ASP A 273 25.25 0.94 24.65
C ASP A 273 25.14 0.73 26.17
N VAL A 274 24.33 -0.27 26.54
CA VAL A 274 24.10 -0.65 27.94
C VAL A 274 25.38 -1.11 28.62
N ASP A 275 26.33 -1.65 27.87
CA ASP A 275 27.54 -2.25 28.42
C ASP A 275 28.64 -1.20 28.62
N ALA A 276 28.85 -0.31 27.65
CA ALA A 276 29.75 0.83 27.77
C ALA A 276 29.15 1.99 28.59
N GLN A 277 27.83 1.97 28.83
CA GLN A 277 27.08 3.05 29.46
C GLN A 277 27.25 4.38 28.69
N THR A 278 27.21 4.30 27.36
CA THR A 278 27.32 5.44 26.45
C THR A 278 26.07 5.59 25.59
N ILE A 279 25.75 6.83 25.25
CA ILE A 279 24.61 7.23 24.42
C ILE A 279 25.13 7.92 23.18
N SER A 280 24.60 7.57 22.02
CA SER A 280 24.91 8.22 20.75
C SER A 280 23.64 8.76 20.13
N LEU A 281 23.67 10.00 19.66
CA LEU A 281 22.54 10.61 18.98
C LEU A 281 22.41 10.00 17.58
N THR A 282 21.18 9.76 17.15
CA THR A 282 20.91 9.23 15.80
C THR A 282 20.60 10.36 14.83
N ASP A 283 20.76 10.11 13.53
CA ASP A 283 20.34 11.03 12.47
C ASP A 283 18.84 11.37 12.58
N ARG A 284 18.02 10.39 12.99
CA ARG A 284 16.57 10.56 13.19
C ARG A 284 16.24 11.73 14.12
N LEU A 285 17.02 11.96 15.18
CA LEU A 285 16.84 13.11 16.08
C LEU A 285 16.95 14.44 15.33
N PHE A 286 18.01 14.58 14.52
CA PHE A 286 18.27 15.80 13.78
C PHE A 286 17.25 16.00 12.65
N GLU A 287 16.90 14.92 11.94
CA GLU A 287 15.88 14.93 10.89
C GLU A 287 14.51 15.34 11.45
N TYR A 288 14.07 14.78 12.59
CA TYR A 288 12.81 15.19 13.24
C TYR A 288 12.79 16.67 13.61
N LEU A 289 13.90 17.21 14.13
CA LEU A 289 14.01 18.63 14.44
C LEU A 289 13.93 19.50 13.18
N LEU A 290 14.54 19.08 12.07
CA LEU A 290 14.47 19.79 10.79
C LEU A 290 13.07 19.71 10.17
N ASN A 291 12.39 18.56 10.26
CA ASN A 291 11.02 18.38 9.79
C ASN A 291 10.06 19.29 10.58
N TRP A 292 10.20 19.35 11.91
CA TRP A 292 9.42 20.25 12.77
C TRP A 292 9.66 21.73 12.47
N GLU A 293 10.89 22.10 12.10
CA GLU A 293 11.23 23.46 11.67
C GLU A 293 10.83 23.76 10.21
N GLY A 294 10.25 22.79 9.50
CA GLY A 294 9.89 22.91 8.09
C GLY A 294 11.11 23.09 7.19
N LYS A 295 12.28 22.56 7.55
CA LYS A 295 13.54 22.69 6.78
C LYS A 295 13.87 21.47 5.93
N ARG A 296 13.22 20.34 6.19
CA ARG A 296 13.41 19.07 5.48
C ARG A 296 12.04 18.48 5.14
N ASP A 297 11.99 17.75 4.04
CA ASP A 297 10.82 17.01 3.60
C ASP A 297 10.67 15.67 4.33
N TYR A 298 9.45 15.18 4.45
CA TYR A 298 9.11 13.98 5.19
C TYR A 298 7.87 13.30 4.61
N ASP A 299 7.62 12.07 5.01
CA ASP A 299 6.45 11.32 4.61
C ASP A 299 5.53 10.98 5.80
N VAL A 300 4.36 10.44 5.47
CA VAL A 300 3.37 9.95 6.44
C VAL A 300 3.06 8.45 6.24
N ILE A 301 3.92 7.75 5.50
CA ILE A 301 3.71 6.37 5.05
C ILE A 301 3.93 5.42 6.22
N GLN A 302 2.87 4.66 6.49
CA GLN A 302 2.85 3.62 7.51
C GLN A 302 1.97 2.46 7.02
N PHE A 303 2.45 1.23 7.18
CA PHE A 303 1.70 0.02 6.93
C PHE A 303 1.19 -0.55 8.25
N VAL A 304 -0.12 -0.48 8.47
CA VAL A 304 -0.77 -1.02 9.67
C VAL A 304 -1.34 -2.40 9.33
N SER A 305 -0.64 -3.44 9.78
CA SER A 305 -0.97 -4.84 9.53
C SER A 305 -1.81 -5.42 10.66
N ARG A 306 -3.04 -5.84 10.33
CA ARG A 306 -3.97 -6.52 11.26
C ARG A 306 -4.38 -7.85 10.68
N ILE A 307 -3.93 -8.94 11.31
CA ILE A 307 -4.32 -10.31 10.95
C ILE A 307 -4.70 -11.10 12.20
N PRO A 308 -5.75 -11.95 12.14
CA PRO A 308 -6.15 -12.78 13.27
C PRO A 308 -5.15 -13.93 13.52
N THR A 309 -4.56 -14.47 12.46
CA THR A 309 -3.59 -15.56 12.51
C THR A 309 -2.60 -15.46 11.34
N GLY A 310 -1.36 -15.88 11.55
CA GLY A 310 -0.34 -15.96 10.51
C GLY A 310 0.84 -15.02 10.78
N ASN A 311 1.51 -14.61 9.70
CA ASN A 311 2.64 -13.70 9.75
C ASN A 311 2.20 -12.34 9.21
N ASN A 312 2.54 -11.27 9.95
CA ASN A 312 2.25 -9.90 9.54
C ASN A 312 3.11 -9.52 8.34
N ALA A 313 4.38 -9.93 8.35
CA ALA A 313 5.29 -9.78 7.23
C ALA A 313 6.21 -11.00 7.05
N GLN A 314 6.68 -11.22 5.83
CA GLN A 314 7.68 -12.23 5.49
C GLN A 314 8.73 -11.65 4.55
N VAL A 315 10.01 -11.83 4.88
CA VAL A 315 11.14 -11.40 4.05
C VAL A 315 11.76 -12.60 3.39
N SER A 316 11.88 -12.56 2.07
CA SER A 316 12.56 -13.58 1.28
C SER A 316 14.08 -13.36 1.32
N LEU A 317 14.86 -14.36 1.71
CA LEU A 317 16.33 -14.30 1.70
C LEU A 317 16.92 -14.52 0.29
N LEU A 318 16.08 -14.70 -0.73
CA LEU A 318 16.53 -14.90 -2.12
C LEU A 318 16.64 -13.57 -2.89
N ASN A 319 15.74 -12.64 -2.61
CA ASN A 319 15.60 -11.36 -3.30
C ASN A 319 15.28 -10.20 -2.35
N TYR A 320 15.30 -10.45 -1.05
CA TYR A 320 15.05 -9.49 0.05
C TYR A 320 13.69 -8.82 0.10
N GLN A 321 12.80 -9.05 -0.87
CA GLN A 321 11.43 -8.53 -0.84
C GLN A 321 10.67 -8.92 0.45
N MET A 322 9.89 -7.97 0.97
CA MET A 322 9.04 -8.13 2.13
C MET A 322 7.55 -8.13 1.76
N ASP A 323 6.89 -9.27 1.91
CA ASP A 323 5.44 -9.36 1.79
C ASP A 323 4.77 -8.97 3.11
N ILE A 324 3.92 -7.94 3.10
CA ILE A 324 3.13 -7.51 4.28
C ILE A 324 1.65 -7.80 4.04
N ALA A 325 0.99 -8.39 5.02
CA ALA A 325 -0.42 -8.78 4.95
C ALA A 325 -1.30 -8.02 5.96
N GLY A 326 -2.63 -8.01 5.74
CA GLY A 326 -3.59 -7.41 6.66
C GLY A 326 -3.64 -5.88 6.63
N ILE A 327 -3.25 -5.26 5.53
CA ILE A 327 -3.28 -3.80 5.34
C ILE A 327 -4.64 -3.40 4.76
N SER A 328 -5.41 -2.58 5.47
CA SER A 328 -6.71 -2.10 4.97
C SER A 328 -6.63 -0.85 4.10
N ARG A 329 -5.67 0.02 4.41
CA ARG A 329 -5.45 1.32 3.76
C ARG A 329 -4.01 1.76 4.00
N ILE A 330 -3.43 2.43 3.01
CA ILE A 330 -2.15 3.15 3.11
C ILE A 330 -2.45 4.60 2.75
N ALA A 331 -2.08 5.54 3.63
CA ALA A 331 -2.11 6.97 3.31
C ALA A 331 -0.71 7.35 2.84
N VAL A 332 -0.57 7.71 1.56
CA VAL A 332 0.73 8.05 0.97
C VAL A 332 0.97 9.56 1.06
N SER A 333 -0.07 10.35 0.84
CA SER A 333 -0.06 11.78 1.12
C SER A 333 -1.43 12.19 1.68
N ASP A 334 -1.42 12.79 2.87
CA ASP A 334 -2.65 13.35 3.46
C ASP A 334 -3.00 14.70 2.83
N SER A 335 -2.00 15.51 2.49
CA SER A 335 -2.17 16.82 1.86
C SER A 335 -2.78 16.71 0.47
N GLN A 336 -2.31 15.72 -0.31
CA GLN A 336 -2.78 15.44 -1.68
C GLN A 336 -3.95 14.43 -1.72
N GLU A 337 -4.45 14.03 -0.53
CA GLU A 337 -5.54 13.07 -0.34
C GLU A 337 -5.35 11.71 -1.07
N VAL A 338 -4.11 11.24 -1.22
CA VAL A 338 -3.79 9.99 -1.93
C VAL A 338 -3.79 8.79 -0.99
N ASN A 339 -4.68 7.85 -1.28
CA ASN A 339 -4.99 6.69 -0.45
C ASN A 339 -5.02 5.40 -1.25
N LEU A 340 -4.28 4.40 -0.80
CA LEU A 340 -4.22 3.08 -1.43
C LEU A 340 -5.01 2.06 -0.62
N TYR A 341 -5.70 1.17 -1.31
CA TYR A 341 -6.48 0.08 -0.74
C TYR A 341 -6.06 -1.24 -1.39
N PRO A 342 -5.04 -1.91 -0.83
CA PRO A 342 -4.50 -3.13 -1.41
C PRO A 342 -5.54 -4.26 -1.47
N ARG A 343 -5.63 -4.95 -2.61
CA ARG A 343 -6.52 -6.08 -2.84
C ARG A 343 -6.08 -7.25 -1.96
N GLY A 344 -7.00 -7.78 -1.16
CA GLY A 344 -6.67 -8.81 -0.17
C GLY A 344 -5.78 -8.32 0.98
N GLY A 345 -5.54 -7.01 1.07
CA GLY A 345 -4.72 -6.36 2.09
C GLY A 345 -3.25 -6.79 2.07
N ARG A 346 -2.68 -6.98 0.88
CA ARG A 346 -1.28 -7.41 0.69
C ARG A 346 -0.51 -6.41 -0.17
N ILE A 347 0.75 -6.18 0.21
CA ILE A 347 1.74 -5.46 -0.59
C ILE A 347 3.06 -6.21 -0.53
N THR A 348 3.94 -5.94 -1.49
CA THR A 348 5.33 -6.41 -1.49
C THR A 348 6.25 -5.20 -1.48
N VAL A 349 6.96 -4.99 -0.38
CA VAL A 349 7.94 -3.90 -0.23
C VAL A 349 9.28 -4.36 -0.77
N ASN A 350 9.90 -3.49 -1.56
CA ASN A 350 11.19 -3.65 -2.21
C ASN A 350 12.23 -2.75 -1.52
N GLU A 351 13.43 -2.67 -2.10
CA GLU A 351 14.48 -1.78 -1.62
C GLU A 351 14.00 -0.32 -1.54
N GLY A 352 14.42 0.41 -0.51
CA GLY A 352 14.26 1.87 -0.49
C GLY A 352 12.82 2.40 -0.41
N MET A 353 11.89 1.64 0.18
CA MET A 353 10.44 1.98 0.33
C MET A 353 9.58 1.83 -0.93
N ASP A 354 10.12 1.38 -2.05
CA ASP A 354 9.30 1.02 -3.21
C ASP A 354 8.37 -0.15 -2.83
N PHE A 355 7.14 -0.19 -3.36
CA PHE A 355 6.26 -1.33 -3.11
C PHE A 355 5.24 -1.58 -4.21
N ASP A 356 4.98 -2.87 -4.42
CA ASP A 356 4.00 -3.37 -5.36
C ASP A 356 2.68 -3.71 -4.68
N PHE A 357 1.56 -3.40 -5.35
CA PHE A 357 0.23 -3.74 -4.87
C PHE A 357 -0.79 -3.85 -6.00
N ASP A 358 -1.85 -4.62 -5.74
CA ASP A 358 -3.06 -4.61 -6.53
C ASP A 358 -4.15 -3.84 -5.78
N GLY A 359 -5.19 -3.35 -6.47
CA GLY A 359 -6.42 -2.91 -5.79
C GLY A 359 -6.91 -1.55 -6.24
N ARG A 360 -7.23 -0.69 -5.27
CA ARG A 360 -7.83 0.62 -5.54
C ARG A 360 -6.95 1.75 -5.04
N ILE A 361 -6.80 2.78 -5.88
CA ILE A 361 -6.19 4.05 -5.54
C ILE A 361 -7.30 5.10 -5.51
N ASN A 362 -7.33 5.92 -4.47
CA ASN A 362 -8.12 7.15 -4.44
C ASN A 362 -7.15 8.32 -4.41
N ALA A 363 -7.31 9.27 -5.32
CA ALA A 363 -6.54 10.51 -5.37
C ALA A 363 -7.52 11.66 -5.54
N GLY A 364 -7.72 12.45 -4.48
CA GLY A 364 -8.75 13.50 -4.45
C GLY A 364 -10.14 13.00 -4.85
N LEU A 365 -10.68 13.54 -5.94
CA LEU A 365 -11.99 13.19 -6.48
C LEU A 365 -12.01 11.95 -7.36
N PHE A 366 -10.84 11.37 -7.67
CA PHE A 366 -10.66 10.27 -8.60
C PHE A 366 -10.42 8.95 -7.87
N SER A 367 -10.84 7.86 -8.50
CA SER A 367 -10.67 6.50 -8.01
C SER A 367 -10.33 5.57 -9.16
N TYR A 368 -9.30 4.75 -8.96
CA TYR A 368 -8.73 3.85 -9.95
C TYR A 368 -8.77 2.43 -9.40
N TRP A 369 -9.26 1.47 -10.18
CA TRP A 369 -9.24 0.04 -9.84
C TRP A 369 -8.40 -0.70 -10.86
N GLY A 370 -7.49 -1.55 -10.38
CA GLY A 370 -6.59 -2.28 -11.27
C GLY A 370 -5.64 -3.17 -10.50
N GLN A 371 -4.53 -3.52 -11.16
CA GLN A 371 -3.55 -4.49 -10.68
C GLN A 371 -2.15 -4.22 -11.26
N GLY A 372 -1.13 -4.79 -10.61
CA GLY A 372 0.27 -4.60 -10.97
C GLY A 372 0.74 -3.16 -10.76
N TYR A 373 0.20 -2.46 -9.75
CA TYR A 373 0.62 -1.10 -9.44
C TYR A 373 1.95 -1.14 -8.67
N SER A 374 2.85 -0.21 -9.00
CA SER A 374 4.14 -0.04 -8.34
C SER A 374 4.25 1.39 -7.84
N PHE A 375 4.45 1.56 -6.54
CA PHE A 375 4.79 2.85 -5.95
C PHE A 375 6.31 3.02 -5.93
N ASP A 376 6.76 4.16 -6.46
CA ASP A 376 8.15 4.58 -6.51
C ASP A 376 8.36 5.70 -5.49
N TYR A 377 9.15 5.42 -4.45
CA TYR A 377 9.33 6.34 -3.34
C TYR A 377 10.20 7.54 -3.73
N ASP A 378 11.21 7.33 -4.57
CA ASP A 378 12.15 8.37 -4.98
C ASP A 378 11.47 9.40 -5.89
N TYR A 379 10.73 8.94 -6.91
CA TYR A 379 9.97 9.82 -7.81
C TYR A 379 8.61 10.24 -7.25
N PHE A 380 8.20 9.67 -6.11
CA PHE A 380 6.93 9.92 -5.44
C PHE A 380 5.71 9.79 -6.37
N LYS A 381 5.68 8.68 -7.11
CA LYS A 381 4.64 8.37 -8.09
C LYS A 381 4.16 6.92 -8.00
N ILE A 382 3.06 6.63 -8.70
CA ILE A 382 2.55 5.27 -8.86
C ILE A 382 2.43 4.94 -10.35
N ASP A 383 3.13 3.91 -10.77
CA ASP A 383 2.97 3.31 -12.08
C ASP A 383 1.76 2.38 -12.08
N MET A 384 0.87 2.57 -13.04
CA MET A 384 -0.41 1.87 -13.14
C MET A 384 -0.56 1.22 -14.52
N PRO A 385 0.14 0.11 -14.79
CA PRO A 385 0.16 -0.54 -16.10
C PRO A 385 -1.17 -1.21 -16.48
N GLN A 386 -2.06 -1.48 -15.52
CA GLN A 386 -3.39 -2.05 -15.78
C GLN A 386 -4.44 -1.42 -14.86
N ILE A 387 -5.21 -0.48 -15.41
CA ILE A 387 -6.36 0.15 -14.76
C ILE A 387 -7.63 -0.40 -15.43
N ASP A 388 -8.35 -1.26 -14.71
CA ASP A 388 -9.62 -1.84 -15.15
C ASP A 388 -10.69 -0.76 -15.30
N SER A 389 -10.74 0.17 -14.34
CA SER A 389 -11.68 1.28 -14.39
C SER A 389 -11.21 2.52 -13.63
N MET A 390 -11.55 3.69 -14.17
CA MET A 390 -11.42 4.99 -13.51
C MET A 390 -12.80 5.61 -13.32
N ARG A 391 -13.04 6.17 -12.13
CA ARG A 391 -14.23 6.95 -11.80
C ARG A 391 -13.82 8.25 -11.13
N PHE A 392 -14.63 9.27 -11.27
CA PHE A 392 -14.46 10.55 -10.58
C PHE A 392 -15.79 11.10 -10.08
N LYS A 393 -15.70 12.15 -9.25
CA LYS A 393 -16.84 12.87 -8.69
C LYS A 393 -16.95 14.28 -9.25
N VAL A 394 -18.18 14.76 -9.41
CA VAL A 394 -18.51 16.14 -9.83
C VAL A 394 -19.45 16.80 -8.82
N LYS A 395 -19.62 18.11 -8.91
CA LYS A 395 -20.62 18.80 -8.09
C LYS A 395 -22.03 18.45 -8.55
N GLU A 396 -22.96 18.47 -7.60
CA GLU A 396 -24.39 18.35 -7.89
C GLU A 396 -24.86 19.50 -8.81
N PHE A 397 -25.63 19.19 -9.86
CA PHE A 397 -26.01 20.16 -10.90
C PHE A 397 -27.13 21.12 -10.44
N ASP A 398 -27.95 20.72 -9.47
CA ASP A 398 -29.08 21.51 -8.96
C ASP A 398 -29.22 21.37 -7.41
N PRO A 399 -28.26 21.90 -6.63
CA PRO A 399 -28.35 21.85 -5.18
C PRO A 399 -29.52 22.71 -4.69
N LYS A 400 -30.15 22.30 -3.58
CA LYS A 400 -31.24 23.08 -2.99
C LYS A 400 -30.78 24.49 -2.62
N PRO A 401 -31.63 25.51 -2.81
CA PRO A 401 -31.27 26.89 -2.45
C PRO A 401 -30.79 26.99 -0.99
N GLY A 402 -29.56 27.45 -0.79
CA GLY A 402 -28.92 27.59 0.53
C GLY A 402 -28.07 26.40 0.99
N GLU A 403 -28.07 25.29 0.25
CA GLU A 403 -27.19 24.14 0.51
C GLU A 403 -25.92 24.19 -0.36
N ARG A 404 -24.81 23.64 0.15
CA ARG A 404 -23.60 23.46 -0.66
C ARG A 404 -23.80 22.24 -1.56
N ALA A 405 -23.39 22.35 -2.83
CA ALA A 405 -23.46 21.24 -3.78
C ALA A 405 -22.72 20.02 -3.23
N ALA A 406 -23.42 18.88 -3.17
CA ALA A 406 -22.80 17.62 -2.81
C ALA A 406 -21.90 17.11 -3.93
N LEU A 407 -20.97 16.21 -3.61
CA LEU A 407 -20.17 15.50 -4.61
C LEU A 407 -20.91 14.23 -5.04
N VAL A 408 -21.14 14.09 -6.34
CA VAL A 408 -21.86 12.97 -6.95
C VAL A 408 -20.90 12.16 -7.81
N ASN A 409 -20.96 10.82 -7.70
CA ASN A 409 -20.17 9.95 -8.55
C ASN A 409 -20.68 9.99 -10.00
N VAL A 410 -19.77 10.15 -10.94
CA VAL A 410 -20.05 9.85 -12.35
C VAL A 410 -20.36 8.36 -12.48
N GLN A 411 -21.46 8.05 -13.14
CA GLN A 411 -22.05 6.71 -13.19
C GLN A 411 -21.36 5.80 -14.20
N THR A 412 -20.90 6.38 -15.31
CA THR A 412 -20.05 5.71 -16.29
C THR A 412 -18.59 5.72 -15.82
N VAL A 413 -17.83 4.72 -16.24
CA VAL A 413 -16.40 4.60 -15.93
C VAL A 413 -15.60 4.59 -17.22
N LEU A 414 -14.40 5.15 -17.19
CA LEU A 414 -13.40 4.93 -18.23
C LEU A 414 -12.78 3.56 -17.95
N GLN A 415 -12.51 2.78 -18.99
CA GLN A 415 -11.99 1.41 -18.90
C GLN A 415 -10.74 1.23 -19.76
N ASP A 416 -9.98 0.18 -19.44
CA ASP A 416 -8.79 -0.27 -20.16
C ASP A 416 -7.67 0.79 -20.21
N LEU A 417 -7.43 1.48 -19.09
CA LEU A 417 -6.38 2.51 -19.02
C LEU A 417 -5.04 1.92 -18.56
N GLN A 418 -3.97 2.59 -18.97
CA GLN A 418 -2.62 2.47 -18.47
C GLN A 418 -2.12 3.87 -18.19
N GLY A 419 -1.45 4.09 -17.08
CA GLY A 419 -1.04 5.43 -16.71
C GLY A 419 -0.05 5.50 -15.57
N GLU A 420 0.23 6.72 -15.16
CA GLU A 420 0.98 7.02 -13.94
C GLU A 420 0.27 8.13 -13.14
N LEU A 421 0.40 8.06 -11.82
CA LEU A 421 -0.10 9.06 -10.88
C LEU A 421 1.11 9.71 -10.22
N LEU A 422 1.36 10.97 -10.55
CA LEU A 422 2.34 11.78 -9.87
C LEU A 422 1.67 12.39 -8.63
N ILE A 423 2.13 12.03 -7.44
CA ILE A 423 1.45 12.40 -6.18
C ILE A 423 1.83 13.83 -5.80
N ASP A 424 3.11 14.13 -5.86
CA ASP A 424 3.72 15.45 -5.65
C ASP A 424 5.13 15.42 -6.28
N GLN A 425 5.92 16.48 -6.10
CA GLN A 425 7.33 16.46 -6.47
C GLN A 425 8.14 15.48 -5.58
N PRO A 426 9.20 14.85 -6.11
CA PRO A 426 10.08 13.93 -5.38
C PRO A 426 10.56 14.39 -4.01
N ASP A 427 10.90 15.67 -3.85
CA ASP A 427 11.40 16.32 -2.64
C ASP A 427 10.33 17.11 -1.87
N ASN A 428 9.05 16.84 -2.16
CA ASN A 428 7.90 17.50 -1.56
C ASN A 428 6.81 16.50 -1.10
N LYS A 429 7.21 15.36 -0.54
CA LYS A 429 6.31 14.30 -0.05
C LYS A 429 5.34 14.77 1.03
N SER A 430 5.75 15.77 1.81
CA SER A 430 4.93 16.43 2.84
C SER A 430 4.01 17.54 2.28
N SER A 431 4.13 17.88 1.00
CA SER A 431 3.49 19.03 0.35
C SER A 431 3.76 20.35 1.08
N LYS A 432 4.98 20.50 1.59
CA LYS A 432 5.44 21.72 2.26
C LYS A 432 5.44 22.91 1.29
N GLU A 433 5.87 22.68 0.06
CA GLU A 433 5.75 23.63 -1.04
C GLU A 433 4.41 23.39 -1.75
N TYR A 434 3.65 24.46 -1.97
CA TYR A 434 2.32 24.35 -2.55
C TYR A 434 2.42 24.31 -4.08
N HIS A 435 2.12 23.14 -4.65
CA HIS A 435 2.03 22.92 -6.09
C HIS A 435 0.59 22.58 -6.47
N PRO A 436 -0.21 23.55 -6.94
CA PRO A 436 -1.64 23.35 -7.20
C PRO A 436 -1.93 22.34 -8.30
N GLU A 437 -0.97 22.07 -9.19
CA GLU A 437 -1.10 21.10 -10.27
C GLU A 437 -1.11 19.65 -9.78
N TYR A 438 -0.58 19.36 -8.59
CA TYR A 438 -0.57 18.01 -8.03
C TYR A 438 -1.85 17.71 -7.24
N PRO A 439 -2.29 16.44 -7.17
CA PRO A 439 -1.74 15.29 -7.89
C PRO A 439 -2.08 15.34 -9.39
N ILE A 440 -1.28 14.67 -10.24
CA ILE A 440 -1.45 14.60 -11.70
C ILE A 440 -1.62 13.14 -12.12
N PHE A 441 -2.68 12.84 -12.87
CA PHE A 441 -2.87 11.56 -13.55
C PHE A 441 -2.59 11.69 -15.04
N GLN A 442 -1.74 10.81 -15.57
CA GLN A 442 -1.45 10.70 -16.99
C GLN A 442 -1.93 9.36 -17.52
N ALA A 443 -2.94 9.38 -18.40
CA ALA A 443 -3.31 8.22 -19.20
C ALA A 443 -2.38 8.13 -20.42
N LEU A 444 -1.68 7.00 -20.54
CA LEU A 444 -0.63 6.79 -21.54
C LEU A 444 -1.10 6.00 -22.77
N ASN A 445 -2.29 5.40 -22.71
CA ASN A 445 -2.90 4.65 -23.80
C ASN A 445 -4.32 5.15 -24.12
N ASN A 446 -4.85 4.68 -25.26
CA ASN A 446 -6.25 4.89 -25.58
C ASN A 446 -7.13 4.14 -24.58
N SER A 447 -8.23 4.77 -24.17
CA SER A 447 -9.18 4.21 -23.21
C SER A 447 -10.60 4.24 -23.76
N PHE A 448 -11.55 3.60 -23.08
CA PHE A 448 -12.90 3.43 -23.61
C PHE A 448 -13.99 3.73 -22.59
N VAL A 449 -15.11 4.26 -23.10
CA VAL A 449 -16.38 4.33 -22.36
C VAL A 449 -17.42 3.50 -23.09
N TYR A 450 -18.05 2.58 -22.37
CA TYR A 450 -19.03 1.63 -22.90
C TYR A 450 -20.43 1.90 -22.32
N TYR A 451 -21.46 1.58 -23.12
CA TYR A 451 -22.87 1.78 -22.79
C TYR A 451 -23.67 0.47 -22.80
N ASP A 452 -22.98 -0.66 -22.61
CA ASP A 452 -23.52 -2.03 -22.67
C ASP A 452 -24.17 -2.50 -21.36
N HIS A 453 -24.21 -1.64 -20.34
CA HIS A 453 -24.76 -1.99 -19.03
C HIS A 453 -26.27 -2.32 -19.14
N PRO A 454 -26.79 -3.40 -18.51
CA PRO A 454 -28.20 -3.82 -18.64
C PRO A 454 -29.25 -2.77 -18.25
N ARG A 455 -28.88 -1.77 -17.44
CA ARG A 455 -29.75 -0.63 -17.11
C ARG A 455 -30.00 0.31 -18.29
N ILE A 456 -29.11 0.33 -19.27
CA ILE A 456 -29.21 1.11 -20.49
C ILE A 456 -29.89 0.22 -21.53
N HIS A 457 -31.22 0.29 -21.59
CA HIS A 457 -32.05 -0.46 -22.56
C HIS A 457 -31.75 -1.96 -22.67
N GLY A 458 -31.50 -2.63 -21.54
CA GLY A 458 -31.22 -4.07 -21.52
C GLY A 458 -29.84 -4.47 -22.04
N GLY A 459 -28.92 -3.53 -22.21
CA GLY A 459 -27.57 -3.79 -22.73
C GLY A 459 -27.52 -3.98 -24.25
N VAL A 460 -28.45 -3.37 -24.97
CA VAL A 460 -28.57 -3.46 -26.44
C VAL A 460 -27.35 -2.91 -27.19
N TYR A 461 -26.59 -2.00 -26.57
CA TYR A 461 -25.38 -1.42 -27.15
C TYR A 461 -24.18 -2.33 -26.93
N GLU A 462 -23.88 -3.22 -27.88
CA GLU A 462 -22.72 -4.13 -27.79
C GLU A 462 -21.39 -3.38 -27.71
N ARG A 463 -20.59 -3.62 -26.66
CA ARG A 463 -19.31 -2.92 -26.41
C ARG A 463 -18.31 -2.94 -27.56
N SER A 464 -18.35 -3.98 -28.41
CA SER A 464 -17.43 -4.12 -29.56
C SER A 464 -17.81 -3.25 -30.76
N LYS A 465 -19.00 -2.62 -30.74
CA LYS A 465 -19.55 -1.84 -31.86
C LYS A 465 -20.03 -0.46 -31.44
N PHE A 466 -20.48 -0.32 -30.20
CA PHE A 466 -21.01 0.92 -29.65
C PHE A 466 -20.19 1.37 -28.43
N TYR A 467 -19.34 2.36 -28.63
CA TYR A 467 -18.41 2.84 -27.59
C TYR A 467 -17.82 4.20 -27.97
N MET A 468 -17.22 4.85 -26.98
CA MET A 468 -16.38 6.03 -27.18
C MET A 468 -14.93 5.62 -26.97
N ALA A 469 -14.06 5.90 -27.94
CA ALA A 469 -12.62 5.72 -27.84
C ALA A 469 -11.96 7.05 -27.49
N LEU A 470 -11.27 7.11 -26.36
CA LEU A 470 -10.61 8.30 -25.85
C LEU A 470 -9.12 8.23 -26.19
N GLU A 471 -8.55 9.38 -26.59
CA GLU A 471 -7.10 9.54 -26.76
C GLU A 471 -6.40 9.64 -25.39
N PRO A 472 -5.08 9.40 -25.30
CA PRO A 472 -4.31 9.63 -24.07
C PRO A 472 -4.49 11.06 -23.57
N PHE A 473 -4.62 11.24 -22.27
CA PHE A 473 -4.93 12.53 -21.66
C PHE A 473 -4.23 12.71 -20.31
N THR A 474 -4.11 13.96 -19.87
CA THR A 474 -3.56 14.32 -18.55
C THR A 474 -4.61 15.11 -17.79
N ILE A 475 -4.78 14.79 -16.51
CA ILE A 475 -5.61 15.55 -15.57
C ILE A 475 -4.71 15.97 -14.41
N ASP A 476 -4.62 17.27 -14.18
CA ASP A 476 -3.95 17.88 -13.02
C ASP A 476 -4.96 18.24 -11.93
N SER A 477 -4.46 18.63 -10.76
CA SER A 477 -5.24 19.13 -9.63
C SER A 477 -6.38 18.19 -9.21
N LEU A 478 -6.10 16.88 -9.10
CA LEU A 478 -7.12 15.86 -8.83
C LEU A 478 -7.86 16.05 -7.49
N ASP A 479 -7.28 16.81 -6.56
CA ASP A 479 -7.82 17.18 -5.25
C ASP A 479 -8.73 18.42 -5.30
N ASN A 480 -8.70 19.19 -6.39
CA ASN A 480 -9.46 20.42 -6.52
C ASN A 480 -10.91 20.16 -6.97
N THR A 481 -11.81 21.05 -6.54
CA THR A 481 -13.26 20.94 -6.71
C THR A 481 -13.76 21.24 -8.13
N THR A 482 -12.89 21.39 -9.12
CA THR A 482 -13.22 21.83 -10.48
C THR A 482 -13.21 20.69 -11.49
N THR A 483 -13.85 19.57 -11.17
CA THR A 483 -14.18 18.54 -12.17
C THR A 483 -15.35 18.95 -13.08
N ASP A 484 -15.98 20.10 -12.79
CA ASP A 484 -17.01 20.73 -13.59
C ASP A 484 -16.40 21.28 -14.90
N GLY A 485 -16.52 20.53 -16.00
CA GLY A 485 -16.04 20.95 -17.32
C GLY A 485 -14.89 20.14 -17.88
N ILE A 486 -14.55 18.99 -17.28
CA ILE A 486 -13.63 18.04 -17.90
C ILE A 486 -14.23 17.58 -19.24
N LEU A 487 -13.45 17.79 -20.30
CA LEU A 487 -13.72 17.31 -21.64
C LEU A 487 -12.69 16.24 -21.98
N PHE A 488 -13.16 15.09 -22.45
CA PHE A 488 -12.30 14.04 -22.96
C PHE A 488 -12.42 13.98 -24.48
N ASP A 489 -11.33 14.25 -25.18
CA ASP A 489 -11.29 14.09 -26.62
C ASP A 489 -11.48 12.61 -26.97
N ALA A 490 -12.50 12.35 -27.79
CA ALA A 490 -12.95 11.00 -28.08
C ALA A 490 -13.49 10.87 -29.51
N THR A 491 -13.54 9.62 -29.97
CA THR A 491 -14.14 9.21 -31.24
C THR A 491 -15.33 8.30 -30.96
N PHE A 492 -16.48 8.63 -31.54
CA PHE A 492 -17.71 7.87 -31.33
C PHE A 492 -17.87 6.76 -32.37
N HIS A 493 -18.06 5.54 -31.87
CA HIS A 493 -18.46 4.37 -32.64
C HIS A 493 -19.89 4.00 -32.25
N SER A 494 -20.81 4.02 -33.22
CA SER A 494 -22.25 3.92 -32.98
C SER A 494 -22.89 2.67 -33.60
N ALA A 495 -22.14 1.57 -33.71
CA ALA A 495 -22.62 0.31 -34.31
C ALA A 495 -23.24 0.49 -35.71
N ASP A 496 -22.57 1.25 -36.57
CA ASP A 496 -23.00 1.61 -37.94
C ASP A 496 -24.26 2.50 -38.02
N ILE A 497 -24.82 2.96 -36.89
CA ILE A 497 -25.93 3.93 -36.88
C ILE A 497 -25.50 5.21 -37.58
N PHE A 498 -24.32 5.75 -37.24
CA PHE A 498 -23.68 6.88 -37.91
C PHE A 498 -22.25 6.51 -38.32
N PRO A 499 -21.68 7.17 -39.35
CA PRO A 499 -20.24 7.11 -39.61
C PRO A 499 -19.45 7.45 -38.35
N VAL A 500 -18.22 6.93 -38.23
CA VAL A 500 -17.34 7.26 -37.10
C VAL A 500 -16.93 8.74 -37.18
N PHE A 501 -17.07 9.48 -36.08
CA PHE A 501 -16.67 10.89 -36.01
C PHE A 501 -16.08 11.25 -34.65
N ALA A 502 -15.22 12.28 -34.63
CA ALA A 502 -14.66 12.85 -33.41
C ALA A 502 -15.73 13.63 -32.64
N GLN A 503 -15.90 13.31 -31.37
CA GLN A 503 -16.87 13.94 -30.50
C GLN A 503 -16.37 13.89 -29.05
N PRO A 504 -16.01 15.05 -28.46
CA PRO A 504 -15.59 15.10 -27.07
C PRO A 504 -16.71 14.63 -26.12
N LEU A 505 -16.31 13.93 -25.06
CA LEU A 505 -17.16 13.52 -23.95
C LEU A 505 -17.14 14.55 -22.83
N SER A 506 -18.30 14.75 -22.22
CA SER A 506 -18.48 15.55 -21.01
C SER A 506 -19.47 14.87 -20.07
N VAL A 507 -19.61 15.42 -18.86
CA VAL A 507 -20.56 14.90 -17.88
C VAL A 507 -21.96 15.44 -18.16
N MET A 508 -22.90 14.52 -18.39
CA MET A 508 -24.31 14.78 -18.66
C MET A 508 -25.10 14.99 -17.36
N ARG A 509 -26.33 15.51 -17.46
CA ARG A 509 -27.20 15.77 -16.29
C ARG A 509 -27.57 14.54 -15.47
N ASP A 510 -27.54 13.36 -16.07
CA ASP A 510 -27.74 12.08 -15.38
C ASP A 510 -26.45 11.51 -14.76
N TYR A 511 -25.38 12.31 -14.72
CA TYR A 511 -24.04 11.96 -14.28
C TYR A 511 -23.38 10.84 -15.09
N SER A 512 -23.80 10.62 -16.35
CA SER A 512 -23.07 9.79 -17.30
C SER A 512 -22.04 10.62 -18.08
N LEU A 513 -21.01 9.96 -18.59
CA LEU A 513 -20.17 10.51 -19.65
C LEU A 513 -20.91 10.33 -20.96
N GLY A 514 -21.06 11.42 -21.69
CA GLY A 514 -21.84 11.48 -22.90
C GLY A 514 -21.49 12.69 -23.71
N PHE A 515 -22.34 13.04 -24.65
CA PHE A 515 -22.18 14.26 -25.43
C PHE A 515 -23.53 14.78 -25.90
N GLU A 516 -23.55 16.06 -26.26
CA GLU A 516 -24.63 16.70 -27.03
C GLU A 516 -23.98 17.40 -28.22
N THR A 517 -24.51 17.21 -29.43
CA THR A 517 -23.94 17.78 -30.65
C THR A 517 -25.02 18.04 -31.70
N GLN A 518 -24.73 18.94 -32.65
CA GLN A 518 -25.61 19.21 -33.78
C GLN A 518 -25.08 18.49 -35.02
N MET A 519 -25.87 17.55 -35.54
CA MET A 519 -25.54 16.79 -36.74
C MET A 519 -26.06 17.52 -38.00
N PRO A 520 -25.20 17.78 -39.00
CA PRO A 520 -25.67 18.13 -40.35
C PRO A 520 -26.37 16.92 -40.99
N PRO A 521 -26.95 17.04 -42.20
CA PRO A 521 -27.48 15.89 -42.93
C PRO A 521 -26.43 14.77 -43.05
N THR A 522 -26.62 13.72 -42.27
CA THR A 522 -25.66 12.63 -42.07
C THR A 522 -26.31 11.30 -42.41
N PRO A 523 -25.67 10.45 -43.24
CA PRO A 523 -26.19 9.12 -43.52
C PRO A 523 -26.33 8.29 -42.23
N ALA A 524 -27.46 7.64 -42.05
CA ALA A 524 -27.75 6.77 -40.93
C ALA A 524 -27.91 5.30 -41.38
N TYR A 525 -27.50 4.35 -40.53
CA TYR A 525 -27.55 2.90 -40.76
C TYR A 525 -27.01 2.48 -42.13
N LYS A 526 -25.70 2.64 -42.35
CA LYS A 526 -25.05 2.34 -43.65
C LYS A 526 -25.70 3.04 -44.86
N ALA A 527 -26.17 4.27 -44.63
CA ALA A 527 -26.83 5.10 -45.62
C ALA A 527 -28.21 4.59 -46.10
N SER A 528 -28.91 3.78 -45.28
CA SER A 528 -30.33 3.47 -45.53
C SER A 528 -31.21 4.72 -45.46
N GLY A 529 -30.85 5.72 -44.63
CA GLY A 529 -31.54 7.00 -44.53
C GLY A 529 -30.57 8.14 -44.19
N THR A 530 -31.10 9.36 -44.03
CA THR A 530 -30.33 10.54 -43.64
C THR A 530 -30.97 11.18 -42.40
N TYR A 531 -30.15 11.49 -41.40
CA TYR A 531 -30.57 12.17 -40.18
C TYR A 531 -30.00 13.60 -40.14
N THR A 532 -30.78 14.57 -39.68
CA THR A 532 -30.33 15.94 -39.39
C THR A 532 -30.96 16.42 -38.09
N GLY A 533 -30.17 16.92 -37.14
CA GLY A 533 -30.71 17.38 -35.87
C GLY A 533 -29.71 17.35 -34.72
N ALA A 534 -30.19 17.58 -33.51
CA ALA A 534 -29.41 17.45 -32.28
C ALA A 534 -29.28 15.96 -31.90
N LEU A 535 -28.11 15.54 -31.47
CA LEU A 535 -27.81 14.16 -31.06
C LEU A 535 -27.21 14.19 -29.66
N ALA A 536 -27.73 13.35 -28.77
CA ALA A 536 -27.31 13.26 -27.38
C ALA A 536 -27.09 11.81 -26.96
N LEU A 537 -25.99 11.55 -26.26
CA LEU A 537 -25.68 10.25 -25.68
C LEU A 537 -25.56 10.38 -24.17
N SER A 538 -26.25 9.52 -23.42
CA SER A 538 -26.16 9.43 -21.95
C SER A 538 -26.50 8.00 -21.48
N ASN A 539 -26.67 7.78 -20.17
CA ASN A 539 -27.20 6.49 -19.68
C ASN A 539 -28.68 6.27 -20.07
N GLN A 540 -29.34 7.29 -20.62
CA GLN A 540 -30.66 7.14 -21.23
C GLN A 540 -30.60 6.56 -22.65
N GLY A 541 -29.40 6.40 -23.25
CA GLY A 541 -29.20 5.89 -24.60
C GLY A 541 -28.87 6.99 -25.61
N LEU A 542 -28.88 6.65 -26.90
CA LEU A 542 -28.62 7.58 -28.00
C LEU A 542 -29.92 8.24 -28.46
N HIS A 543 -30.20 9.41 -27.89
CA HIS A 543 -31.38 10.21 -28.17
C HIS A 543 -31.08 11.27 -29.22
N ALA A 544 -32.09 11.67 -30.00
CA ALA A 544 -31.93 12.68 -31.02
C ALA A 544 -33.21 13.49 -31.25
N GLU A 545 -33.06 14.79 -31.47
CA GLU A 545 -34.16 15.71 -31.84
C GLU A 545 -33.90 16.22 -33.25
N GLY A 546 -34.79 15.91 -34.20
CA GLY A 546 -34.56 16.32 -35.58
C GLY A 546 -35.46 15.63 -36.61
N ALA A 547 -34.92 15.52 -37.82
CA ALA A 547 -35.59 14.92 -38.95
C ALA A 547 -34.83 13.68 -39.46
N LEU A 548 -35.60 12.67 -39.84
CA LEU A 548 -35.15 11.44 -40.47
C LEU A 548 -35.79 11.32 -41.85
N ASP A 549 -34.95 11.32 -42.88
CA ASP A 549 -35.32 11.06 -44.26
C ASP A 549 -35.00 9.61 -44.63
N TYR A 550 -36.01 8.85 -45.04
CA TYR A 550 -35.86 7.46 -45.47
C TYR A 550 -36.65 7.25 -46.76
N LEU A 551 -35.97 6.95 -47.87
CA LEU A 551 -36.56 6.90 -49.20
C LEU A 551 -37.32 8.21 -49.51
N GLN A 552 -38.64 8.16 -49.69
CA GLN A 552 -39.50 9.34 -49.89
C GLN A 552 -40.28 9.74 -48.63
N SER A 553 -39.95 9.14 -47.47
CA SER A 553 -40.51 9.51 -46.18
C SER A 553 -39.66 10.57 -45.49
N HIS A 554 -40.33 11.55 -44.89
CA HIS A 554 -39.78 12.60 -44.05
C HIS A 554 -40.44 12.54 -42.68
N THR A 555 -39.65 12.27 -41.65
CA THR A 555 -40.13 12.09 -40.27
C THR A 555 -39.46 13.10 -39.35
N VAL A 556 -40.22 14.06 -38.83
CA VAL A 556 -39.74 15.01 -37.80
C VAL A 556 -40.14 14.49 -36.43
N CYS A 557 -39.19 14.41 -35.51
CA CYS A 557 -39.41 13.86 -34.19
C CYS A 557 -38.63 14.63 -33.11
N PRO A 558 -39.28 15.03 -32.01
CA PRO A 558 -38.62 15.67 -30.87
C PRO A 558 -37.75 14.71 -30.06
N ASP A 559 -37.96 13.39 -30.19
CA ASP A 559 -37.17 12.39 -29.49
C ASP A 559 -37.14 11.06 -30.26
N ILE A 560 -36.04 10.81 -30.95
CA ILE A 560 -35.70 9.56 -31.63
C ILE A 560 -34.69 8.82 -30.76
N LEU A 561 -35.04 7.60 -30.36
CA LEU A 561 -34.13 6.68 -29.72
C LEU A 561 -33.52 5.74 -30.77
N PHE A 562 -32.22 5.82 -30.93
CA PHE A 562 -31.45 5.00 -31.87
C PHE A 562 -30.91 3.75 -31.16
N PHE A 563 -31.14 2.58 -31.76
CA PHE A 563 -30.56 1.30 -31.36
C PHE A 563 -29.75 0.72 -32.52
N PRO A 564 -28.79 -0.19 -32.27
CA PRO A 564 -27.96 -0.74 -33.35
C PRO A 564 -28.72 -1.35 -34.54
N LEU A 565 -29.95 -1.83 -34.34
CA LEU A 565 -30.75 -2.46 -35.39
C LEU A 565 -32.01 -1.67 -35.80
N GLN A 566 -32.41 -0.65 -35.05
CA GLN A 566 -33.68 0.06 -35.26
C GLN A 566 -33.65 1.47 -34.65
N ALA A 567 -34.44 2.39 -35.18
CA ALA A 567 -34.75 3.66 -34.51
C ALA A 567 -36.24 3.73 -34.19
N SER A 568 -36.60 4.38 -33.10
CA SER A 568 -38.02 4.54 -32.74
C SER A 568 -38.26 5.85 -32.01
N GLY A 569 -39.48 6.35 -32.07
CA GLY A 569 -39.82 7.60 -31.42
C GLY A 569 -41.28 7.96 -31.63
N ARG A 570 -41.60 9.23 -31.34
CA ARG A 570 -42.93 9.79 -31.60
C ARG A 570 -42.83 10.99 -32.51
N ALA A 571 -43.09 10.78 -33.79
CA ALA A 571 -43.00 11.79 -34.82
C ALA A 571 -44.06 12.89 -34.58
N THR A 572 -43.64 14.15 -34.61
CA THR A 572 -44.55 15.30 -34.72
C THR A 572 -45.12 15.39 -36.12
N THR A 573 -44.31 15.08 -37.12
CA THR A 573 -44.70 14.99 -38.52
C THR A 573 -44.17 13.70 -39.11
N PHE A 574 -45.05 12.90 -39.71
CA PHE A 574 -44.68 11.78 -40.57
C PHE A 574 -45.30 12.06 -41.94
N ALA A 575 -44.49 12.13 -42.99
CA ALA A 575 -44.96 12.35 -44.35
C ALA A 575 -44.26 11.38 -45.31
N VAL A 576 -45.01 10.86 -46.28
CA VAL A 576 -44.50 10.08 -47.41
C VAL A 576 -44.97 10.79 -48.67
N GLU A 577 -44.03 11.27 -49.47
CA GLU A 577 -44.33 11.93 -50.75
C GLU A 577 -44.86 10.92 -51.77
N GLU A 578 -45.67 11.37 -52.73
CA GLU A 578 -46.23 10.48 -53.76
C GLU A 578 -45.14 9.96 -54.71
N GLY A 579 -45.13 8.65 -54.96
CA GLY A 579 -44.25 7.99 -55.91
C GLY A 579 -44.99 7.51 -57.15
N THR A 580 -44.59 7.97 -58.34
CA THR A 580 -45.20 7.57 -59.62
C THR A 580 -44.39 6.55 -60.41
N THR A 581 -43.21 6.17 -59.91
CA THR A 581 -42.30 5.20 -60.54
C THR A 581 -42.38 3.82 -59.86
N GLY A 582 -42.28 2.73 -60.64
CA GLY A 582 -42.36 1.36 -60.14
C GLY A 582 -43.78 0.95 -59.73
N MET A 583 -43.93 0.32 -58.56
CA MET A 583 -45.25 -0.07 -58.01
C MET A 583 -46.07 1.12 -57.49
N GLY A 584 -45.45 2.31 -57.35
CA GLY A 584 -46.07 3.54 -56.86
C GLY A 584 -46.54 3.45 -55.40
N TYR A 585 -46.66 4.59 -54.74
CA TYR A 585 -47.24 4.69 -53.40
C TYR A 585 -47.92 6.05 -53.23
N PRO A 586 -49.06 6.09 -52.52
CA PRO A 586 -49.82 7.32 -52.35
C PRO A 586 -49.13 8.27 -51.36
N TYR A 587 -49.47 9.55 -51.47
CA TYR A 587 -49.18 10.50 -50.40
C TYR A 587 -49.82 10.03 -49.09
N ALA A 588 -49.04 10.08 -48.01
CA ALA A 588 -49.53 9.83 -46.67
C ALA A 588 -48.93 10.84 -45.69
N SER A 589 -49.72 11.40 -44.79
CA SER A 589 -49.20 12.22 -43.70
C SER A 589 -49.94 12.01 -42.38
N GLY A 590 -49.22 12.24 -41.29
CA GLY A 590 -49.73 12.09 -39.93
C GLY A 590 -49.00 12.99 -38.95
N SER A 591 -49.63 13.17 -37.79
CA SER A 591 -49.09 13.92 -36.67
C SER A 591 -49.15 13.11 -35.37
N SER A 592 -48.17 13.31 -34.49
CA SER A 592 -48.08 12.62 -33.18
C SER A 592 -48.06 11.09 -33.29
N ASN A 593 -47.39 10.54 -34.31
CA ASN A 593 -47.37 9.11 -34.59
C ASN A 593 -46.18 8.42 -33.92
N PRO A 594 -46.40 7.39 -33.09
CA PRO A 594 -45.33 6.45 -32.76
C PRO A 594 -44.80 5.82 -34.05
N PHE A 595 -43.48 5.73 -34.17
CA PHE A 595 -42.85 5.07 -35.30
C PHE A 595 -41.73 4.12 -34.87
N VAL A 596 -41.49 3.11 -35.70
CA VAL A 596 -40.32 2.25 -35.67
C VAL A 596 -39.73 2.19 -37.07
N TRP A 597 -38.44 2.45 -37.18
CA TRP A 597 -37.65 2.31 -38.39
C TRP A 597 -36.73 1.10 -38.25
N MET A 598 -36.88 0.14 -39.15
CA MET A 598 -36.07 -1.07 -39.27
C MET A 598 -35.22 -0.95 -40.55
N PRO A 599 -34.07 -0.26 -40.49
CA PRO A 599 -33.26 0.07 -41.66
C PRO A 599 -32.63 -1.13 -42.35
N TYR A 600 -32.47 -2.26 -41.65
CA TYR A 600 -31.93 -3.51 -42.20
C TYR A 600 -33.01 -4.47 -42.72
N GLU A 601 -34.26 -4.21 -42.38
CA GLU A 601 -35.44 -4.90 -42.94
C GLU A 601 -36.15 -3.99 -43.96
N ASP A 602 -35.51 -2.87 -44.32
CA ASP A 602 -35.97 -1.92 -45.32
C ASP A 602 -37.40 -1.41 -45.11
N TYR A 603 -37.78 -1.09 -43.87
CA TYR A 603 -39.08 -0.44 -43.61
C TYR A 603 -39.10 0.56 -42.46
N ILE A 604 -39.98 1.56 -42.58
CA ILE A 604 -40.45 2.42 -41.49
C ILE A 604 -41.95 2.22 -41.29
N ARG A 605 -42.37 2.08 -40.04
CA ARG A 605 -43.77 1.88 -39.67
C ARG A 605 -44.22 2.96 -38.70
N ALA A 606 -45.29 3.67 -39.05
CA ALA A 606 -45.93 4.67 -38.21
C ALA A 606 -47.35 4.21 -37.83
N GLU A 607 -47.76 4.46 -36.59
CA GLU A 607 -49.06 4.05 -36.07
C GLU A 607 -49.94 5.26 -35.73
N THR A 608 -51.23 5.14 -36.02
CA THR A 608 -52.24 6.12 -35.60
C THR A 608 -52.37 6.12 -34.09
N ARG A 609 -52.54 7.31 -33.51
CA ARG A 609 -52.81 7.46 -32.07
C ARG A 609 -54.01 8.35 -31.79
N GLU A 610 -53.88 9.64 -32.08
CA GLU A 610 -54.93 10.65 -31.83
C GLU A 610 -55.58 11.14 -33.12
N THR A 611 -54.77 11.34 -34.17
CA THR A 611 -55.20 11.84 -35.47
C THR A 611 -55.04 10.74 -36.53
N PRO A 612 -56.10 10.42 -37.30
CA PRO A 612 -55.98 9.54 -38.47
C PRO A 612 -54.96 10.08 -39.47
N PHE A 613 -54.33 9.19 -40.22
CA PHE A 613 -53.47 9.58 -41.33
C PHE A 613 -54.30 10.21 -42.46
N ALA A 614 -53.80 11.29 -43.05
CA ALA A 614 -54.28 11.82 -44.31
C ALA A 614 -53.63 11.04 -45.45
N LEU A 615 -54.43 10.38 -46.26
CA LEU A 615 -54.02 9.54 -47.37
C LEU A 615 -54.62 10.10 -48.66
N TYR A 616 -53.83 10.08 -49.74
CA TYR A 616 -54.20 10.57 -51.06
C TYR A 616 -54.44 12.11 -51.09
N GLY A 617 -53.99 12.79 -52.14
CA GLY A 617 -54.10 14.26 -52.22
C GLY A 617 -55.50 14.76 -52.57
N SER A 618 -56.28 14.01 -53.35
CA SER A 618 -57.70 14.27 -53.60
C SER A 618 -58.38 13.06 -54.26
N PRO A 619 -59.54 12.57 -53.75
CA PRO A 619 -60.24 13.04 -52.55
C PRO A 619 -59.48 12.69 -51.27
N ASP A 620 -59.60 13.52 -50.24
CA ASP A 620 -58.98 13.30 -48.93
C ASP A 620 -59.53 12.01 -48.30
N VAL A 621 -58.67 11.04 -48.04
CA VAL A 621 -59.03 9.82 -47.31
C VAL A 621 -58.34 9.86 -45.94
N ALA A 622 -59.11 9.69 -44.88
CA ALA A 622 -58.57 9.50 -43.54
C ALA A 622 -58.49 8.01 -43.20
N GLY A 623 -57.37 7.56 -42.67
CA GLY A 623 -57.16 6.16 -42.27
C GLY A 623 -56.58 6.03 -40.87
N GLU A 624 -57.14 5.12 -40.07
CA GLU A 624 -56.56 4.71 -38.79
C GLU A 624 -55.90 3.34 -38.93
N GLY A 625 -54.73 3.17 -38.32
CA GLY A 625 -54.05 1.89 -38.26
C GLY A 625 -52.53 2.03 -38.26
N SER A 626 -51.87 1.09 -38.93
CA SER A 626 -50.42 1.07 -39.07
C SER A 626 -50.04 1.26 -40.53
N LEU A 627 -49.28 2.31 -40.83
CA LEU A 627 -48.69 2.55 -42.14
C LEU A 627 -47.26 2.03 -42.13
N THR A 628 -46.96 1.06 -43.00
CA THR A 628 -45.60 0.58 -43.23
C THR A 628 -45.15 1.03 -44.61
N TYR A 629 -43.98 1.64 -44.68
CA TYR A 629 -43.38 2.15 -45.90
C TYR A 629 -41.94 1.64 -46.01
N GLY A 630 -41.62 0.99 -47.14
CA GLY A 630 -40.42 0.17 -47.26
C GLY A 630 -40.60 -0.97 -48.25
N GLY A 631 -39.55 -1.73 -48.53
CA GLY A 631 -39.55 -2.81 -49.53
C GLY A 631 -38.53 -3.89 -49.30
#